data_AF-A0A2W0AYE7-F1
#
_entry.id   AF-A0A2W0AYE7-F1
#
_cell.length_a   1.000
_cell.length_b   1.000
_cell.length_c   1.000
_cell.angle_alpha   90.00
_cell.angle_beta   90.00
_cell.angle_gamma   90.00
#
_symmetry.space_group_name_H-M   'P 1'
#
loop_
_entity.id
_entity.type
_entity.pdbx_description
1 polymer ?
#
loop_
_entity_poly.entity_id
_entity_poly.type
_entity_poly.pdbx_seq_one_letter_code
_entity_poly.pdbx_strand_id
1 'polypeptide(L)'
;MKIFELEISHASQVEGDGLELVFLSTHSSDDDHLEFADVPADKPFSKRLALGSDAAADLTNARVEMFLLYVHGHAQAELSRMGRVQLAMFPECKGTLRLPQGHVGSDQQPVVVPEPSVSDCGFRFTLKDVNVDTWDVYAGGSADLTFLDSRIDELNADDQAKITVRDSVIYADWLGTAGRAQLKIENSTVGALSLAKERPDLATSEIHLGGQSHSVFSGVRFDCGIVAKDQATAEINDMTAPPKYVRQSGKAAVHVGHSGVKDNSKGSHRCRNFA
;
A
#
# COMPACT_ATOMS: atom_id res chain seq x y z
N MET A 1 19.70 15.41 13.19
CA MET A 1 19.62 13.93 13.37
C MET A 1 18.31 13.57 12.74
N LYS A 2 18.33 12.76 11.68
CA LYS A 2 17.11 12.40 10.98
C LYS A 2 16.42 11.25 11.69
N ILE A 3 15.20 11.47 12.15
CA ILE A 3 14.32 10.45 12.70
C ILE A 3 13.62 9.79 11.52
N PHE A 4 13.61 8.45 11.50
CA PHE A 4 12.96 7.71 10.43
C PHE A 4 11.45 7.99 10.44
N GLU A 5 10.79 7.74 11.57
CA GLU A 5 9.36 7.99 11.69
C GLU A 5 9.02 8.54 13.07
N LEU A 6 8.09 9.49 13.08
CA LEU A 6 7.39 9.94 14.28
C LEU A 6 5.89 9.68 14.06
N GLU A 7 5.42 8.55 14.57
CA GLU A 7 3.99 8.25 14.64
C GLU A 7 3.40 8.90 15.90
N ILE A 8 2.32 9.65 15.72
CA ILE A 8 1.62 10.33 16.81
C ILE A 8 0.14 9.97 16.70
N SER A 9 -0.36 9.22 17.67
CA SER A 9 -1.74 8.71 17.70
C SER A 9 -2.27 8.62 19.13
N HIS A 10 -3.56 8.31 19.31
CA HIS A 10 -4.20 7.98 20.60
C HIS A 10 -4.01 9.02 21.71
N ALA A 11 -4.54 10.23 21.51
CA ALA A 11 -4.52 11.36 22.44
C ALA A 11 -3.12 11.86 22.85
N SER A 12 -2.06 11.38 22.18
CA SER A 12 -0.69 11.83 22.40
C SER A 12 -0.54 13.32 22.11
N GLN A 13 0.26 14.00 22.93
CA GLN A 13 0.61 15.41 22.77
C GLN A 13 2.13 15.52 22.62
N VAL A 14 2.58 16.05 21.49
CA VAL A 14 4.00 16.20 21.18
C VAL A 14 4.33 17.66 20.97
N GLU A 15 5.41 18.11 21.60
CA GLU A 15 6.07 19.39 21.28
C GLU A 15 7.45 19.06 20.74
N GLY A 16 7.78 19.61 19.57
CA GLY A 16 9.05 19.32 18.90
C GLY A 16 9.64 20.54 18.23
N ASP A 17 10.94 20.79 18.43
CA ASP A 17 11.68 21.85 17.75
C ASP A 17 12.83 21.26 16.92
N GLY A 18 12.98 21.75 15.69
CA GLY A 18 14.08 21.39 14.79
C GLY A 18 14.11 19.92 14.37
N LEU A 19 12.95 19.25 14.36
CA LEU A 19 12.85 17.84 13.96
C LEU A 19 13.11 17.66 12.46
N GLU A 20 13.92 16.66 12.13
CA GLU A 20 14.14 16.19 10.75
C GLU A 20 13.53 14.79 10.63
N LEU A 21 12.39 14.66 9.97
CA LEU A 21 11.59 13.43 9.88
C LEU A 21 11.58 12.90 8.44
N VAL A 22 11.79 11.59 8.22
CA VAL A 22 11.38 10.97 6.94
C VAL A 22 9.86 10.95 6.90
N PHE A 23 9.25 10.32 7.91
CA PHE A 23 7.80 10.21 8.07
C PHE A 23 7.30 10.96 9.30
N LEU A 24 6.24 11.74 9.10
CA LEU A 24 5.32 12.15 10.16
C LEU A 24 4.01 11.43 9.93
N SER A 25 3.60 10.57 10.87
CA SER A 25 2.46 9.68 10.70
C SER A 25 1.40 9.79 11.79
N THR A 26 0.15 9.48 11.44
CA THR A 26 -0.98 9.44 12.37
C THR A 26 -2.05 8.46 11.90
N HIS A 27 -2.81 7.92 12.86
CA HIS A 27 -3.97 7.08 12.64
C HIS A 27 -5.27 7.83 12.98
N SER A 28 -6.26 7.73 12.10
CA SER A 28 -7.63 8.10 12.42
C SER A 28 -8.25 7.08 13.37
N SER A 29 -9.20 7.53 14.18
CA SER A 29 -10.25 6.66 14.74
C SER A 29 -11.33 6.41 13.68
N ASP A 30 -12.31 5.56 13.97
CA ASP A 30 -13.33 5.10 13.00
C ASP A 30 -14.20 6.22 12.43
N ASP A 31 -14.50 7.27 13.18
CA ASP A 31 -15.43 8.34 12.79
C ASP A 31 -14.76 9.73 12.79
N ASP A 32 -13.44 9.77 12.71
CA ASP A 32 -12.69 11.04 12.74
C ASP A 32 -13.02 11.93 11.54
N HIS A 33 -13.02 13.24 11.78
CA HIS A 33 -13.00 14.27 10.74
C HIS A 33 -11.66 15.01 10.82
N LEU A 34 -10.73 14.63 9.94
CA LEU A 34 -9.36 15.13 9.92
C LEU A 34 -9.20 16.21 8.86
N GLU A 35 -8.51 17.30 9.22
CA GLU A 35 -8.17 18.37 8.30
C GLU A 35 -6.68 18.68 8.39
N PHE A 36 -5.95 18.40 7.31
CA PHE A 36 -4.54 18.71 7.18
C PHE A 36 -4.34 19.73 6.06
N ALA A 37 -3.57 20.77 6.35
CA ALA A 37 -3.25 21.78 5.37
C ALA A 37 -1.80 22.25 5.48
N ASP A 38 -1.22 22.70 4.37
CA ASP A 38 0.03 23.48 4.35
C ASP A 38 1.22 22.77 5.03
N VAL A 39 1.34 21.45 4.84
CA VAL A 39 2.51 20.67 5.28
C VAL A 39 3.43 20.45 4.07
N PRO A 40 4.52 21.22 3.93
CA PRO A 40 5.42 21.06 2.81
C PRO A 40 6.32 19.83 3.00
N ALA A 41 6.71 19.22 1.88
CA ALA A 41 7.78 18.23 1.87
C ALA A 41 9.15 18.93 1.77
N ASP A 42 10.14 18.40 2.48
CA ASP A 42 11.56 18.77 2.43
C ASP A 42 11.88 20.24 2.79
N LYS A 43 10.89 20.96 3.34
CA LYS A 43 11.04 22.37 3.76
C LYS A 43 10.68 22.54 5.23
N PRO A 44 11.36 23.46 5.95
CA PRO A 44 10.96 23.81 7.30
C PRO A 44 9.54 24.37 7.36
N PHE A 45 8.79 23.97 8.37
CA PHE A 45 7.51 24.56 8.73
C PHE A 45 7.37 24.67 10.25
N SER A 46 6.46 25.51 10.72
CA SER A 46 6.09 25.60 12.12
C SER A 46 4.58 25.66 12.23
N LYS A 47 3.98 24.66 12.86
CA LYS A 47 2.54 24.48 12.86
C LYS A 47 2.11 23.56 14.00
N ARG A 48 0.98 23.91 14.60
CA ARG A 48 0.19 22.98 15.39
C ARG A 48 -0.69 22.13 14.49
N LEU A 49 -0.57 20.82 14.58
CA LEU A 49 -1.35 19.83 13.86
C LEU A 49 -2.35 19.18 14.82
N ALA A 50 -3.63 19.18 14.45
CA ALA A 50 -4.63 18.31 15.04
C ALA A 50 -4.57 16.99 14.26
N LEU A 51 -4.08 15.94 14.91
CA LEU A 51 -3.84 14.63 14.34
C LEU A 51 -5.04 13.72 14.66
N GLY A 52 -5.03 12.49 14.13
CA GLY A 52 -6.13 11.56 14.36
C GLY A 52 -6.18 11.03 15.79
N SER A 53 -7.35 10.54 16.18
CA SER A 53 -7.61 9.97 17.51
C SER A 53 -7.25 10.91 18.67
N ASP A 54 -7.70 12.16 18.60
CA ASP A 54 -7.45 13.26 19.57
C ASP A 54 -5.97 13.63 19.78
N ALA A 55 -5.06 13.11 18.95
CA ALA A 55 -3.65 13.42 19.07
C ALA A 55 -3.34 14.83 18.53
N ALA A 56 -2.25 15.44 19.01
CA ALA A 56 -1.79 16.71 18.47
C ALA A 56 -0.28 16.87 18.57
N ALA A 57 0.26 17.69 17.67
CA ALA A 57 1.67 18.04 17.65
C ALA A 57 1.84 19.55 17.48
N ASP A 58 2.63 20.18 18.35
CA ASP A 58 3.15 21.53 18.12
C ASP A 58 4.59 21.42 17.62
N LEU A 59 4.76 21.66 16.33
CA LEU A 59 6.05 21.51 15.65
C LEU A 59 6.61 22.89 15.32
N THR A 60 7.84 23.15 15.76
CA THR A 60 8.61 24.35 15.41
C THR A 60 9.81 23.95 14.56
N ASN A 61 10.03 24.68 13.46
CA ASN A 61 11.13 24.45 12.52
C ASN A 61 11.33 22.97 12.10
N ALA A 62 10.24 22.22 11.99
CA ALA A 62 10.27 20.82 11.60
C ALA A 62 10.40 20.69 10.08
N ARG A 63 11.08 19.65 9.61
CA ARG A 63 11.15 19.24 8.21
C ARG A 63 10.69 17.79 8.09
N VAL A 64 9.75 17.55 7.18
CA VAL A 64 9.18 16.24 6.90
C VAL A 64 9.38 15.92 5.42
N GLU A 65 9.81 14.71 5.07
CA GLU A 65 9.90 14.29 3.67
C GLU A 65 8.56 13.73 3.15
N MET A 66 7.81 13.07 4.03
CA MET A 66 6.53 12.46 3.72
C MET A 66 5.56 12.51 4.92
N PHE A 67 4.32 12.91 4.66
CA PHE A 67 3.23 12.79 5.63
C PHE A 67 2.45 11.49 5.36
N LEU A 68 2.32 10.65 6.38
CA LEU A 68 1.68 9.34 6.27
C LEU A 68 0.38 9.31 7.08
N LEU A 69 -0.75 9.07 6.41
CA LEU A 69 -2.06 9.08 7.05
C LEU A 69 -2.75 7.73 6.92
N TYR A 70 -3.05 7.12 8.06
CA TYR A 70 -3.82 5.88 8.16
C TYR A 70 -5.29 6.19 8.47
N VAL A 71 -6.19 5.85 7.54
CA VAL A 71 -7.64 6.09 7.68
C VAL A 71 -8.41 4.79 7.88
N HIS A 72 -9.16 4.74 8.98
CA HIS A 72 -9.95 3.62 9.45
C HIS A 72 -11.45 3.88 9.28
N GLY A 73 -12.24 2.80 9.22
CA GLY A 73 -13.70 2.85 9.31
C GLY A 73 -14.39 3.82 8.35
N HIS A 74 -15.07 4.80 8.95
CA HIS A 74 -15.89 5.84 8.31
C HIS A 74 -15.24 7.23 8.32
N ALA A 75 -13.97 7.31 8.70
CA ALA A 75 -13.29 8.59 8.87
C ALA A 75 -13.21 9.38 7.57
N GLN A 76 -13.29 10.70 7.73
CA GLN A 76 -13.19 11.68 6.65
C GLN A 76 -11.90 12.46 6.81
N ALA A 77 -11.06 12.46 5.78
CA ALA A 77 -9.80 13.19 5.77
C ALA A 77 -9.79 14.21 4.63
N GLU A 78 -9.68 15.48 4.97
CA GLU A 78 -9.41 16.56 4.02
C GLU A 78 -7.93 16.93 4.08
N LEU A 79 -7.25 16.86 2.93
CA LEU A 79 -5.85 17.23 2.77
C LEU A 79 -5.75 18.36 1.75
N SER A 80 -5.09 19.46 2.12
CA SER A 80 -4.94 20.65 1.29
C SER A 80 -3.50 21.17 1.22
N ARG A 81 -2.97 21.43 0.03
CA ARG A 81 -1.61 21.98 -0.17
C ARG A 81 -0.54 21.15 0.56
N MET A 82 -0.58 19.84 0.34
CA MET A 82 0.33 18.88 0.99
C MET A 82 1.48 18.54 0.04
N GLY A 83 2.72 18.73 0.50
CA GLY A 83 3.90 18.63 -0.36
C GLY A 83 4.26 17.21 -0.82
N ARG A 84 4.02 16.20 0.01
CA ARG A 84 4.14 14.78 -0.34
C ARG A 84 3.46 13.90 0.71
N VAL A 85 2.60 12.98 0.28
CA VAL A 85 1.85 12.10 1.19
C VAL A 85 1.91 10.64 0.76
N GLN A 86 1.86 9.74 1.75
CA GLN A 86 1.47 8.35 1.57
C GLN A 86 0.16 8.14 2.32
N LEU A 87 -0.81 7.47 1.69
CA LEU A 87 -2.17 7.35 2.21
C LEU A 87 -2.51 5.89 2.41
N ALA A 88 -2.88 5.54 3.64
CA ALA A 88 -3.20 4.18 4.03
C ALA A 88 -4.68 4.04 4.36
N MET A 89 -5.29 2.92 3.96
CA MET A 89 -6.70 2.63 4.22
C MET A 89 -6.92 1.18 4.69
N PHE A 90 -7.93 1.01 5.53
CA PHE A 90 -8.32 -0.28 6.12
C PHE A 90 -9.74 -0.67 5.67
N PRO A 91 -9.95 -1.02 4.38
CA PRO A 91 -11.28 -1.22 3.87
C PRO A 91 -11.92 -2.53 4.33
N GLU A 92 -13.17 -2.45 4.79
CA GLU A 92 -14.08 -3.58 5.02
C GLU A 92 -15.35 -3.47 4.14
N CYS A 93 -15.17 -2.98 2.92
CA CYS A 93 -16.22 -2.55 2.01
C CYS A 93 -16.10 -3.18 0.62
N LYS A 94 -17.00 -2.81 -0.29
CA LYS A 94 -17.11 -3.33 -1.64
C LYS A 94 -17.13 -2.23 -2.68
N GLY A 95 -16.64 -2.53 -3.88
CA GLY A 95 -16.67 -1.61 -5.00
C GLY A 95 -15.44 -1.62 -5.87
N THR A 96 -15.30 -0.58 -6.69
CA THR A 96 -14.16 -0.38 -7.59
C THR A 96 -13.49 0.94 -7.30
N LEU A 97 -12.19 0.93 -6.99
CA LEU A 97 -11.41 2.10 -6.60
C LEU A 97 -10.32 2.37 -7.65
N ARG A 98 -10.05 3.66 -7.88
CA ARG A 98 -8.85 4.15 -8.54
C ARG A 98 -8.09 5.01 -7.56
N LEU A 99 -6.82 4.70 -7.35
CA LEU A 99 -5.98 5.40 -6.38
C LEU A 99 -5.08 6.38 -7.13
N PRO A 100 -5.31 7.69 -7.00
CA PRO A 100 -4.59 8.69 -7.76
C PRO A 100 -3.16 8.86 -7.23
N GLN A 101 -2.23 9.28 -8.09
CA GLN A 101 -0.82 9.53 -7.76
C GLN A 101 -0.35 10.86 -8.35
N GLY A 102 0.77 11.37 -7.86
CA GLY A 102 1.34 12.65 -8.25
C GLY A 102 0.54 13.82 -7.70
N HIS A 103 0.65 14.99 -8.34
CA HIS A 103 -0.11 16.17 -7.96
C HIS A 103 -1.57 16.04 -8.37
N VAL A 104 -2.47 16.04 -7.39
CA VAL A 104 -3.90 15.75 -7.56
C VAL A 104 -4.77 16.82 -6.94
N GLY A 105 -5.90 17.08 -7.60
CA GLY A 105 -6.91 18.03 -7.16
C GLY A 105 -6.48 19.49 -7.17
N SER A 106 -7.40 20.36 -6.76
CA SER A 106 -7.20 21.79 -6.52
C SER A 106 -8.28 22.26 -5.53
N ASP A 107 -8.17 23.48 -5.02
CA ASP A 107 -9.20 24.05 -4.12
C ASP A 107 -10.58 24.11 -4.80
N GLN A 108 -10.64 24.35 -6.11
CA GLN A 108 -11.89 24.44 -6.87
C GLN A 108 -12.40 23.07 -7.34
N GLN A 109 -11.50 22.11 -7.55
CA GLN A 109 -11.81 20.78 -8.04
C GLN A 109 -11.03 19.75 -7.22
N PRO A 110 -11.52 19.42 -6.01
CA PRO A 110 -10.92 18.37 -5.20
C PRO A 110 -11.07 17.01 -5.86
N VAL A 111 -10.11 16.12 -5.63
CA VAL A 111 -10.25 14.69 -5.91
C VAL A 111 -10.81 14.01 -4.66
N VAL A 112 -11.86 13.20 -4.82
CA VAL A 112 -12.47 12.45 -3.72
C VAL A 112 -12.18 10.96 -3.91
N VAL A 113 -11.65 10.31 -2.89
CA VAL A 113 -11.35 8.87 -2.88
C VAL A 113 -12.09 8.19 -1.73
N PRO A 114 -12.85 7.11 -1.98
CA PRO A 114 -13.28 6.63 -3.28
C PRO A 114 -14.14 7.65 -4.04
N GLU A 115 -14.16 7.55 -5.37
CA GLU A 115 -15.07 8.37 -6.18
C GLU A 115 -16.54 8.17 -5.72
N PRO A 116 -17.42 9.18 -5.84
CA PRO A 116 -18.81 9.00 -5.48
C PRO A 116 -19.48 7.86 -6.27
N SER A 117 -20.21 6.99 -5.57
CA SER A 117 -21.02 5.90 -6.14
C SER A 117 -20.26 4.70 -6.75
N VAL A 118 -18.92 4.65 -6.67
CA VAL A 118 -18.15 3.48 -7.17
C VAL A 118 -17.92 2.40 -6.11
N SER A 119 -18.19 2.71 -4.84
CA SER A 119 -18.05 1.80 -3.69
C SER A 119 -19.03 2.13 -2.56
N ASP A 120 -19.23 1.18 -1.65
CA ASP A 120 -19.97 1.37 -0.40
C ASP A 120 -19.05 1.67 0.80
N CYS A 121 -17.76 1.95 0.55
CA CYS A 121 -16.79 2.27 1.61
C CYS A 121 -17.22 3.48 2.42
N GLY A 122 -17.01 3.42 3.73
CA GLY A 122 -17.36 4.48 4.69
C GLY A 122 -16.39 5.65 4.64
N PHE A 123 -15.08 5.37 4.64
CA PHE A 123 -14.04 6.39 4.65
C PHE A 123 -14.08 7.29 3.40
N ARG A 124 -13.61 8.53 3.56
CA ARG A 124 -13.47 9.49 2.46
C ARG A 124 -12.21 10.33 2.59
N PHE A 125 -11.41 10.37 1.53
CA PHE A 125 -10.34 11.35 1.35
C PHE A 125 -10.82 12.46 0.41
N THR A 126 -10.58 13.71 0.76
CA THR A 126 -10.77 14.89 -0.09
C THR A 126 -9.41 15.55 -0.29
N LEU A 127 -8.88 15.53 -1.50
CA LEU A 127 -7.54 15.96 -1.84
C LEU A 127 -7.57 17.25 -2.66
N LYS A 128 -6.96 18.32 -2.14
CA LYS A 128 -6.91 19.66 -2.74
C LYS A 128 -5.45 20.10 -2.90
N ASP A 129 -4.89 20.03 -4.09
CA ASP A 129 -3.47 20.36 -4.33
C ASP A 129 -2.54 19.51 -3.44
N VAL A 130 -2.62 18.19 -3.62
CA VAL A 130 -1.88 17.21 -2.82
C VAL A 130 -0.96 16.43 -3.74
N ASN A 131 0.29 16.24 -3.34
CA ASN A 131 1.21 15.33 -4.03
C ASN A 131 1.16 13.93 -3.40
N VAL A 132 0.40 13.00 -3.99
CA VAL A 132 0.29 11.62 -3.50
C VAL A 132 1.41 10.76 -4.08
N ASP A 133 2.22 10.17 -3.21
CA ASP A 133 3.33 9.29 -3.60
C ASP A 133 2.82 7.88 -3.88
N THR A 134 2.24 7.26 -2.85
CA THR A 134 1.76 5.87 -2.87
C THR A 134 0.58 5.67 -1.93
N TRP A 135 -0.03 4.48 -2.02
CA TRP A 135 -1.12 4.06 -1.17
C TRP A 135 -0.82 2.73 -0.49
N ASP A 136 -1.25 2.60 0.75
CA ASP A 136 -1.27 1.31 1.46
C ASP A 136 -2.70 0.84 1.62
N VAL A 137 -2.92 -0.45 1.40
CA VAL A 137 -4.24 -1.07 1.45
C VAL A 137 -4.20 -2.26 2.39
N TYR A 138 -4.90 -2.18 3.50
CA TYR A 138 -5.04 -3.26 4.48
C TYR A 138 -6.49 -3.75 4.50
N ALA A 139 -6.86 -4.58 3.52
CA ALA A 139 -8.22 -5.06 3.37
C ALA A 139 -8.51 -6.27 4.27
N GLY A 140 -9.58 -6.17 5.07
CA GLY A 140 -9.95 -7.19 6.05
C GLY A 140 -11.40 -7.65 5.95
N GLY A 141 -11.81 -8.48 6.92
CA GLY A 141 -13.19 -8.89 7.09
C GLY A 141 -13.80 -9.52 5.84
N SER A 142 -14.82 -8.86 5.28
CA SER A 142 -15.55 -9.30 4.07
C SER A 142 -15.41 -8.32 2.89
N ALA A 143 -14.30 -7.57 2.84
CA ALA A 143 -14.04 -6.64 1.75
C ALA A 143 -14.13 -7.33 0.38
N ASP A 144 -14.67 -6.65 -0.63
CA ASP A 144 -14.78 -7.13 -2.01
C ASP A 144 -14.47 -5.99 -2.98
N LEU A 145 -13.18 -5.75 -3.21
CA LEU A 145 -12.70 -4.56 -3.91
C LEU A 145 -11.97 -4.90 -5.20
N THR A 146 -12.18 -4.05 -6.20
CA THR A 146 -11.36 -4.01 -7.41
C THR A 146 -10.57 -2.70 -7.46
N PHE A 147 -9.26 -2.76 -7.50
CA PHE A 147 -8.39 -1.62 -7.78
C PHE A 147 -8.02 -1.59 -9.26
N LEU A 148 -8.20 -0.44 -9.90
CA LEU A 148 -7.88 -0.22 -11.31
C LEU A 148 -6.88 0.93 -11.42
N ASP A 149 -5.95 0.84 -12.39
CA ASP A 149 -5.04 1.94 -12.76
C ASP A 149 -4.34 2.60 -11.56
N SER A 150 -3.93 1.78 -10.59
CA SER A 150 -3.49 2.23 -9.27
C SER A 150 -2.00 1.97 -9.03
N ARG A 151 -1.42 2.76 -8.12
CA ARG A 151 -0.06 2.59 -7.62
C ARG A 151 -0.12 2.33 -6.13
N ILE A 152 0.20 1.10 -5.74
CA ILE A 152 0.04 0.59 -4.37
C ILE A 152 1.41 0.17 -3.84
N ASP A 153 1.77 0.63 -2.65
CA ASP A 153 3.04 0.30 -2.01
C ASP A 153 2.90 -1.00 -1.21
N GLU A 154 2.00 -0.96 -0.23
CA GLU A 154 1.58 -2.14 0.53
C GLU A 154 0.15 -2.57 0.18
N LEU A 155 -0.05 -3.88 0.03
CA LEU A 155 -1.37 -4.49 -0.14
C LEU A 155 -1.47 -5.76 0.68
N ASN A 156 -2.32 -5.73 1.69
CA ASN A 156 -2.67 -6.87 2.51
C ASN A 156 -4.14 -7.22 2.33
N ALA A 157 -4.42 -8.52 2.19
CA ALA A 157 -5.78 -9.06 2.25
C ALA A 157 -5.84 -10.18 3.29
N ASP A 158 -6.72 -10.07 4.28
CA ASP A 158 -6.90 -11.08 5.34
C ASP A 158 -8.36 -11.52 5.46
N ASP A 159 -8.63 -12.44 6.40
CA ASP A 159 -9.94 -13.00 6.72
C ASP A 159 -10.65 -13.59 5.49
N GLN A 160 -11.70 -12.93 4.98
CA GLN A 160 -12.41 -13.34 3.77
C GLN A 160 -12.43 -12.24 2.71
N ALA A 161 -11.49 -11.29 2.80
CA ALA A 161 -11.34 -10.23 1.83
C ALA A 161 -11.10 -10.83 0.42
N LYS A 162 -11.75 -10.24 -0.57
CA LYS A 162 -11.60 -10.56 -1.99
C LYS A 162 -11.11 -9.31 -2.69
N ILE A 163 -9.86 -9.33 -3.11
CA ILE A 163 -9.21 -8.18 -3.73
C ILE A 163 -8.82 -8.54 -5.15
N THR A 164 -9.27 -7.72 -6.10
CA THR A 164 -8.79 -7.76 -7.48
C THR A 164 -7.98 -6.50 -7.76
N VAL A 165 -6.84 -6.62 -8.41
CA VAL A 165 -6.03 -5.51 -8.90
C VAL A 165 -5.81 -5.68 -10.39
N ARG A 166 -6.06 -4.64 -11.18
CA ARG A 166 -5.85 -4.66 -12.63
C ARG A 166 -5.10 -3.44 -13.12
N ASP A 167 -4.28 -3.65 -14.14
CA ASP A 167 -3.60 -2.58 -14.89
C ASP A 167 -2.83 -1.61 -13.95
N SER A 168 -2.24 -2.17 -12.90
CA SER A 168 -1.68 -1.43 -11.77
C SER A 168 -0.21 -1.79 -11.52
N VAL A 169 0.41 -1.03 -10.63
CA VAL A 169 1.75 -1.33 -10.10
C VAL A 169 1.65 -1.51 -8.60
N ILE A 170 2.14 -2.65 -8.13
CA ILE A 170 2.24 -2.98 -6.70
C ILE A 170 3.71 -3.11 -6.37
N TYR A 171 4.26 -2.22 -5.53
CA TYR A 171 5.68 -2.29 -5.16
C TYR A 171 6.01 -3.48 -4.30
N ALA A 172 4.97 -4.01 -3.65
CA ALA A 172 5.04 -5.19 -2.84
C ALA A 172 5.96 -5.01 -1.64
N ASP A 173 6.24 -3.76 -1.20
CA ASP A 173 6.94 -3.47 0.07
C ASP A 173 6.41 -4.42 1.15
N TRP A 174 5.08 -4.48 1.21
CA TRP A 174 4.38 -5.59 1.80
C TRP A 174 3.16 -6.02 0.97
N LEU A 175 3.32 -7.05 0.11
CA LEU A 175 2.20 -7.74 -0.54
C LEU A 175 1.88 -9.06 0.17
N GLY A 176 0.74 -9.12 0.84
CA GLY A 176 0.37 -10.21 1.74
C GLY A 176 -1.04 -10.76 1.53
N THR A 177 -1.20 -12.07 1.71
CA THR A 177 -2.51 -12.67 1.98
C THR A 177 -2.46 -13.59 3.21
N ALA A 178 -3.52 -13.59 4.00
CA ALA A 178 -3.72 -14.54 5.10
C ALA A 178 -5.20 -14.97 5.21
N GLY A 179 -5.54 -15.68 6.29
CA GLY A 179 -6.91 -16.16 6.52
C GLY A 179 -7.41 -17.06 5.37
N ARG A 180 -8.55 -16.71 4.81
CA ARG A 180 -9.16 -17.28 3.59
C ARG A 180 -9.28 -16.22 2.48
N ALA A 181 -8.43 -15.20 2.51
CA ALA A 181 -8.47 -14.11 1.56
C ALA A 181 -8.25 -14.61 0.12
N GLN A 182 -8.86 -13.92 -0.82
CA GLN A 182 -8.70 -14.14 -2.25
C GLN A 182 -8.06 -12.91 -2.88
N LEU A 183 -6.93 -13.11 -3.55
CA LEU A 183 -6.22 -12.03 -4.25
C LEU A 183 -6.13 -12.38 -5.73
N LYS A 184 -6.56 -11.48 -6.60
CA LYS A 184 -6.42 -11.61 -8.05
C LYS A 184 -5.65 -10.41 -8.60
N ILE A 185 -4.53 -10.64 -9.25
CA ILE A 185 -3.74 -9.59 -9.89
C ILE A 185 -3.69 -9.86 -11.39
N GLU A 186 -4.13 -8.89 -12.19
CA GLU A 186 -4.24 -9.02 -13.64
C GLU A 186 -3.46 -7.89 -14.34
N ASN A 187 -2.71 -8.23 -15.40
CA ASN A 187 -2.02 -7.27 -16.29
C ASN A 187 -1.21 -6.18 -15.55
N SER A 188 -0.59 -6.57 -14.44
CA SER A 188 0.05 -5.64 -13.50
C SER A 188 1.52 -5.95 -13.31
N THR A 189 2.26 -4.99 -12.75
CA THR A 189 3.62 -5.23 -12.27
C THR A 189 3.60 -5.43 -10.75
N VAL A 190 4.31 -6.45 -10.28
CA VAL A 190 4.43 -6.74 -8.85
C VAL A 190 5.90 -6.84 -8.45
N GLY A 191 6.31 -6.02 -7.49
CA GLY A 191 7.68 -5.87 -7.04
C GLY A 191 8.27 -4.50 -7.41
N ALA A 192 9.38 -4.16 -6.75
CA ALA A 192 9.86 -2.79 -6.70
C ALA A 192 11.14 -2.47 -7.48
N LEU A 193 11.76 -3.36 -8.29
CA LEU A 193 13.09 -3.01 -8.83
C LEU A 193 13.11 -1.87 -9.84
N SER A 194 12.00 -1.58 -10.54
CA SER A 194 11.92 -0.35 -11.34
C SER A 194 12.08 0.91 -10.46
N LEU A 195 11.61 0.86 -9.22
CA LEU A 195 11.72 1.92 -8.21
C LEU A 195 12.87 1.77 -7.23
N ALA A 196 13.58 0.64 -7.16
CA ALA A 196 14.76 0.51 -6.29
C ALA A 196 15.86 1.55 -6.62
N LYS A 197 15.80 2.17 -7.80
CA LYS A 197 16.67 3.31 -8.17
C LYS A 197 16.22 4.65 -7.59
N GLU A 198 14.94 4.79 -7.27
CA GLU A 198 14.29 6.03 -6.80
C GLU A 198 13.97 5.96 -5.30
N ARG A 199 13.50 4.81 -4.81
CA ARG A 199 13.09 4.49 -3.44
C ARG A 199 13.59 3.10 -3.02
N PRO A 200 14.91 2.91 -2.82
CA PRO A 200 15.47 1.64 -2.35
C PRO A 200 14.97 1.26 -0.95
N ASP A 201 14.47 2.23 -0.18
CA ASP A 201 13.90 2.08 1.15
C ASP A 201 12.57 1.32 1.18
N LEU A 202 11.78 1.39 0.10
CA LEU A 202 10.47 0.72 -0.04
C LEU A 202 10.54 -0.55 -0.90
N ALA A 203 11.73 -0.90 -1.37
CA ALA A 203 11.89 -1.95 -2.36
C ALA A 203 12.06 -3.32 -1.70
N THR A 204 10.95 -4.02 -1.42
CA THR A 204 11.05 -5.43 -1.01
C THR A 204 10.95 -6.36 -2.21
N SER A 205 11.33 -7.60 -1.94
CA SER A 205 11.54 -8.62 -2.95
C SER A 205 10.62 -9.82 -2.81
N GLU A 206 9.58 -9.75 -1.97
CA GLU A 206 8.77 -10.93 -1.62
C GLU A 206 7.27 -10.66 -1.56
N ILE A 207 6.51 -11.61 -2.10
CA ILE A 207 5.07 -11.75 -1.89
C ILE A 207 4.86 -12.80 -0.81
N HIS A 208 4.05 -12.50 0.21
CA HIS A 208 3.79 -13.40 1.33
C HIS A 208 2.37 -13.99 1.26
N LEU A 209 2.26 -15.30 1.07
CA LEU A 209 0.97 -16.00 1.00
C LEU A 209 0.84 -16.98 2.17
N GLY A 210 -0.20 -16.84 3.00
CA GLY A 210 -0.38 -17.65 4.20
C GLY A 210 -1.83 -18.07 4.49
N GLY A 211 -2.02 -18.81 5.58
CA GLY A 211 -3.34 -19.33 5.96
C GLY A 211 -3.89 -20.34 4.94
N GLN A 212 -5.15 -20.16 4.55
CA GLN A 212 -5.86 -20.89 3.50
C GLN A 212 -6.17 -19.96 2.31
N SER A 213 -5.35 -18.93 2.10
CA SER A 213 -5.58 -17.94 1.05
C SER A 213 -5.49 -18.55 -0.35
N HIS A 214 -6.11 -17.87 -1.32
CA HIS A 214 -6.03 -18.22 -2.73
C HIS A 214 -5.64 -17.00 -3.56
N SER A 215 -4.52 -17.08 -4.26
CA SER A 215 -4.01 -15.98 -5.09
C SER A 215 -3.93 -16.39 -6.56
N VAL A 216 -4.39 -15.52 -7.46
CA VAL A 216 -4.28 -15.72 -8.91
C VAL A 216 -3.54 -14.54 -9.52
N PHE A 217 -2.46 -14.82 -10.23
CA PHE A 217 -1.66 -13.84 -10.95
C PHE A 217 -1.79 -14.14 -12.44
N SER A 218 -2.33 -13.21 -13.23
CA SER A 218 -2.54 -13.38 -14.67
C SER A 218 -1.95 -12.22 -15.46
N GLY A 219 -1.13 -12.47 -16.48
CA GLY A 219 -0.52 -11.37 -17.24
C GLY A 219 0.50 -10.54 -16.43
N VAL A 220 0.98 -11.08 -15.31
CA VAL A 220 1.80 -10.32 -14.34
C VAL A 220 3.27 -10.30 -14.74
N ARG A 221 3.90 -9.14 -14.57
CA ARG A 221 5.35 -8.99 -14.55
C ARG A 221 5.84 -9.05 -13.10
N PHE A 222 6.51 -10.13 -12.71
CA PHE A 222 7.12 -10.21 -11.38
C PHE A 222 8.52 -9.61 -11.38
N ASP A 223 8.81 -8.87 -10.32
CA ASP A 223 10.15 -8.40 -9.96
C ASP A 223 10.56 -8.81 -8.54
N CYS A 224 9.78 -9.69 -7.94
CA CYS A 224 9.96 -10.23 -6.60
C CYS A 224 9.87 -11.77 -6.66
N GLY A 225 10.18 -12.43 -5.55
CA GLY A 225 9.88 -13.83 -5.31
C GLY A 225 8.54 -14.01 -4.60
N ILE A 226 8.10 -15.27 -4.49
CA ILE A 226 6.89 -15.66 -3.76
C ILE A 226 7.29 -16.58 -2.61
N VAL A 227 6.78 -16.29 -1.43
CA VAL A 227 6.89 -17.12 -0.23
C VAL A 227 5.49 -17.56 0.20
N ALA A 228 5.18 -18.83 -0.02
CA ALA A 228 3.90 -19.43 0.34
C ALA A 228 4.06 -20.41 1.53
N LYS A 229 3.14 -20.31 2.50
CA LYS A 229 3.13 -21.15 3.71
C LYS A 229 1.73 -21.69 4.01
N ASP A 230 1.62 -22.50 5.05
CA ASP A 230 0.37 -23.07 5.57
C ASP A 230 -0.38 -23.91 4.53
N GLN A 231 -1.58 -23.50 4.10
CA GLN A 231 -2.41 -24.13 3.08
C GLN A 231 -2.68 -23.14 1.92
N ALA A 232 -1.88 -22.07 1.81
CA ALA A 232 -2.06 -21.07 0.77
C ALA A 232 -1.88 -21.68 -0.63
N THR A 233 -2.71 -21.23 -1.56
CA THR A 233 -2.65 -21.65 -2.96
C THR A 233 -2.40 -20.46 -3.85
N ALA A 234 -1.56 -20.63 -4.86
CA ALA A 234 -1.31 -19.62 -5.88
C ALA A 234 -1.35 -20.22 -7.28
N GLU A 235 -1.97 -19.50 -8.20
CA GLU A 235 -1.95 -19.81 -9.63
C GLU A 235 -1.28 -18.66 -10.38
N ILE A 236 -0.30 -18.99 -11.22
CA ILE A 236 0.41 -18.02 -12.06
C ILE A 236 0.16 -18.39 -13.51
N ASN A 237 -0.58 -17.53 -14.20
CA ASN A 237 -1.01 -17.71 -15.57
C ASN A 237 -0.45 -16.58 -16.45
N ASP A 238 -0.07 -16.89 -17.68
CA ASP A 238 0.28 -15.90 -18.70
C ASP A 238 1.29 -14.82 -18.26
N MET A 239 2.25 -15.16 -17.41
CA MET A 239 3.23 -14.21 -16.86
C MET A 239 4.12 -13.60 -17.95
N THR A 240 4.37 -12.29 -17.86
CA THR A 240 5.27 -11.57 -18.78
C THR A 240 6.72 -11.58 -18.30
N ALA A 241 6.93 -11.76 -16.99
CA ALA A 241 8.21 -12.10 -16.39
C ALA A 241 7.97 -12.99 -15.16
N PRO A 242 8.69 -14.13 -14.99
CA PRO A 242 8.45 -15.04 -13.89
C PRO A 242 8.92 -14.49 -12.53
N PRO A 243 8.36 -14.99 -11.40
CA PRO A 243 8.91 -14.70 -10.07
C PRO A 243 10.40 -15.07 -9.99
N LYS A 244 11.18 -14.30 -9.25
CA LYS A 244 12.62 -14.55 -9.08
C LYS A 244 12.91 -15.89 -8.38
N TYR A 245 12.01 -16.28 -7.49
CA TYR A 245 12.00 -17.57 -6.81
C TYR A 245 10.61 -17.87 -6.28
N VAL A 246 10.37 -19.15 -5.99
CA VAL A 246 9.19 -19.62 -5.28
C VAL A 246 9.66 -20.46 -4.11
N ARG A 247 9.21 -20.13 -2.91
CA ARG A 247 9.45 -20.90 -1.68
C ARG A 247 8.11 -21.37 -1.13
N GLN A 248 8.05 -22.65 -0.78
CA GLN A 248 6.84 -23.28 -0.26
C GLN A 248 7.15 -23.99 1.05
N SER A 249 6.24 -23.87 2.01
CA SER A 249 6.29 -24.61 3.28
C SER A 249 4.88 -25.06 3.69
N GLY A 250 4.79 -26.05 4.58
CA GLY A 250 3.51 -26.65 4.96
C GLY A 250 2.87 -27.43 3.81
N LYS A 251 1.58 -27.18 3.57
CA LYS A 251 0.78 -27.71 2.45
C LYS A 251 0.55 -26.67 1.35
N ALA A 252 1.32 -25.58 1.32
CA ALA A 252 1.16 -24.54 0.32
C ALA A 252 1.46 -25.04 -1.10
N ALA A 253 0.67 -24.60 -2.08
CA ALA A 253 0.79 -25.00 -3.47
C ALA A 253 0.89 -23.78 -4.39
N VAL A 254 1.96 -23.68 -5.19
CA VAL A 254 2.11 -22.67 -6.23
C VAL A 254 2.15 -23.36 -7.58
N HIS A 255 1.17 -23.09 -8.42
CA HIS A 255 1.01 -23.65 -9.75
C HIS A 255 1.39 -22.61 -10.80
N VAL A 256 2.34 -22.96 -11.68
CA VAL A 256 2.80 -22.07 -12.75
C VAL A 256 2.33 -22.62 -14.10
N GLY A 257 1.30 -22.00 -14.66
CA GLY A 257 0.78 -22.25 -16.00
C GLY A 257 1.78 -21.79 -17.06
N HIS A 258 2.10 -22.68 -18.00
CA HIS A 258 3.08 -22.39 -19.05
C HIS A 258 2.39 -21.82 -20.29
N SER A 259 2.50 -20.51 -20.50
CA SER A 259 2.20 -19.87 -21.78
C SER A 259 3.47 -19.70 -22.60
N GLY A 260 3.80 -20.71 -23.43
CA GLY A 260 4.58 -20.56 -24.68
C GLY A 260 6.02 -19.99 -24.65
N VAL A 261 6.58 -19.57 -23.51
CA VAL A 261 8.00 -19.17 -23.45
C VAL A 261 8.84 -20.43 -23.47
N LYS A 262 9.61 -20.62 -24.56
CA LYS A 262 10.56 -21.73 -24.69
C LYS A 262 11.48 -21.76 -23.47
N ASP A 263 11.34 -22.82 -22.71
CA ASP A 263 12.24 -23.21 -21.64
C ASP A 263 13.64 -23.46 -22.23
N ASN A 264 14.53 -22.48 -22.08
CA ASN A 264 15.95 -22.65 -22.35
C ASN A 264 16.73 -23.06 -21.07
N SER A 265 16.04 -23.44 -19.99
CA SER A 265 16.68 -23.87 -18.75
C SER A 265 16.77 -25.40 -18.65
N LYS A 266 17.55 -26.00 -19.55
CA LYS A 266 18.29 -27.22 -19.17
C LYS A 266 19.37 -26.82 -18.15
N GLY A 267 18.96 -26.67 -16.90
CA GLY A 267 19.82 -26.31 -15.79
C GLY A 267 19.16 -26.69 -14.48
N SER A 268 19.21 -27.98 -14.14
CA SER A 268 18.98 -28.46 -12.78
C SER A 268 19.99 -27.77 -11.85
N HIS A 269 19.58 -26.69 -11.21
CA HIS A 269 20.27 -26.14 -10.06
C HIS A 269 19.50 -26.53 -8.81
N ARG A 270 19.91 -27.68 -8.26
CA ARG A 270 19.75 -27.96 -6.83
C ARG A 270 20.23 -26.72 -6.06
N CYS A 271 19.32 -26.08 -5.32
CA CYS A 271 19.69 -25.10 -4.32
C CYS A 271 20.63 -25.78 -3.31
N ARG A 272 21.90 -25.39 -3.33
CA ARG A 272 22.83 -25.71 -2.25
C ARG A 272 22.52 -24.76 -1.10
N ASN A 273 22.30 -25.35 0.08
CA ASN A 273 22.32 -24.65 1.36
C ASN A 273 23.58 -23.79 1.44
N PHE A 274 23.40 -22.49 1.67
CA PHE A 274 24.44 -21.69 2.31
C PHE A 274 24.18 -21.75 3.81
N ALA A 275 25.25 -22.08 4.53
CA ALA A 275 25.32 -22.34 5.96
C ALA A 275 24.97 -21.11 6.80
#